data_AF-A0A452YHN7-F1
#
_entry.id   AF-A0A452YHN7-F1
#
_cell.length_a   1.000
_cell.length_b   1.000
_cell.length_c   1.000
_cell.angle_alpha   90.00
_cell.angle_beta   90.00
_cell.angle_gamma   90.00
#
_symmetry.space_group_name_H-M   'P 1'
#
loop_
_entity.id
_entity.type
_entity.pdbx_description
1 polymer ?
#
loop_
_entity_poly.entity_id
_entity_poly.type
_entity_poly.pdbx_seq_one_letter_code
_entity_poly.pdbx_strand_id
1 'polypeptide(L)'
;MDTASSEYIFIKAFFRDESMFYRVFEGPVAVIDENMKLTLANSHDAICLMLMICITKKHQLVMSNRRLPCLDTYLDKALIYLWPRFKTVFDMYIQSLYQCDAKMLWVDGTHPHHIVRCYMEFTASLIQLNAECGDGQLDMSLKRLRLAVDDLLVRFAEKFATQKLKHLFLLNNCDMAISILKVRFVLSCK
;
A
#
# COMPACT_ATOMS: atom_id res chain seq x y z
N MET A 1 -4.39 8.02 20.89
CA MET A 1 -5.70 7.35 21.01
C MET A 1 -6.16 7.27 22.45
N ASP A 2 -5.42 6.63 23.35
CA ASP A 2 -5.88 6.45 24.74
C ASP A 2 -6.09 7.75 25.50
N THR A 3 -5.23 8.75 25.30
CA THR A 3 -5.44 10.12 25.84
C THR A 3 -6.75 10.73 25.34
N ALA A 4 -7.02 10.68 24.03
CA ALA A 4 -8.27 11.20 23.49
C ALA A 4 -9.48 10.43 24.05
N SER A 5 -9.37 9.11 24.21
CA SER A 5 -10.42 8.30 24.83
C SER A 5 -10.68 8.69 26.29
N SER A 6 -9.63 8.84 27.12
CA SER A 6 -9.77 9.21 28.52
C SER A 6 -10.35 10.61 28.67
N GLU A 7 -9.85 11.58 27.89
CA GLU A 7 -10.33 12.95 27.91
C GLU A 7 -11.79 13.05 27.45
N TYR A 8 -12.18 12.33 26.40
CA TYR A 8 -13.57 12.33 25.94
C TYR A 8 -14.53 11.78 27.01
N ILE A 9 -14.17 10.69 27.67
CA ILE A 9 -14.98 10.12 28.77
C ILE A 9 -15.06 11.11 29.93
N PHE A 10 -13.93 11.70 30.33
CA PHE A 10 -13.88 12.69 31.41
C PHE A 10 -14.74 13.91 31.09
N ILE A 11 -14.57 14.52 29.90
CA ILE A 11 -15.30 15.71 29.49
C ILE A 11 -16.81 15.44 29.45
N LYS A 12 -17.20 14.30 28.87
CA LYS A 12 -18.60 13.86 28.83
C LYS A 12 -19.18 13.69 30.24
N ALA A 13 -18.43 13.12 31.18
CA ALA A 13 -18.89 12.91 32.55
C ALA A 13 -18.94 14.19 33.38
N PHE A 14 -17.91 15.03 33.29
CA PHE A 14 -17.73 16.22 34.11
C PHE A 14 -18.59 17.40 33.60
N PHE A 15 -18.54 17.69 32.30
CA PHE A 15 -19.23 18.84 31.71
C PHE A 15 -20.62 18.50 31.18
N ARG A 16 -20.94 17.20 30.99
CA ARG A 16 -22.20 16.72 30.37
C ARG A 16 -22.45 17.29 28.96
N ASP A 17 -21.38 17.73 28.30
CA ASP A 17 -21.40 18.29 26.94
C ASP A 17 -20.24 17.68 26.14
N GLU A 18 -20.57 16.85 25.14
CA GLU A 18 -19.58 16.21 24.28
C GLU A 18 -18.91 17.18 23.31
N SER A 19 -19.56 18.31 23.00
CA SER A 19 -19.04 19.30 22.05
C SER A 19 -17.75 19.96 22.54
N MET A 20 -17.57 20.01 23.87
CA MET A 20 -16.37 20.56 24.50
C MET A 20 -15.10 19.78 24.14
N PHE A 21 -15.18 18.46 23.94
CA PHE A 21 -14.04 17.67 23.51
C PHE A 21 -13.48 18.18 22.18
N TYR A 22 -14.37 18.42 21.21
CA TYR A 22 -13.96 18.89 19.88
C TYR A 22 -13.34 20.28 19.92
N ARG A 23 -13.79 21.16 20.82
CA ARG A 23 -13.18 22.49 21.04
C ARG A 23 -11.78 22.38 21.65
N VAL A 24 -11.61 21.52 22.66
CA VAL A 24 -10.30 21.31 23.31
C VAL A 24 -9.30 20.68 22.34
N PHE A 25 -9.74 19.72 21.53
CA PHE A 25 -8.88 18.99 20.60
C PHE A 25 -8.74 19.63 19.21
N GLU A 26 -9.44 20.74 18.93
CA GLU A 26 -9.39 21.43 17.63
C GLU A 26 -7.94 21.78 17.23
N GLY A 27 -7.21 22.47 18.10
CA GLY A 27 -5.83 22.89 17.85
C GLY A 27 -4.87 21.72 17.61
N PRO A 28 -4.79 20.72 18.52
CA PRO A 28 -3.97 19.54 18.32
C PRO A 28 -4.31 18.76 17.04
N VAL A 29 -5.61 18.57 16.75
CA VAL A 29 -6.05 17.86 15.55
C VAL A 29 -5.68 18.64 14.29
N ALA A 30 -5.78 19.97 14.30
CA ALA A 30 -5.38 20.83 13.18
C ALA A 30 -3.88 20.69 12.86
N VAL A 31 -3.01 20.73 13.88
CA VAL A 31 -1.56 20.54 13.69
C VAL A 31 -1.25 19.16 13.09
N ILE A 32 -1.91 18.11 13.57
CA ILE A 32 -1.73 16.76 13.04
C ILE A 32 -2.21 16.69 11.58
N ASP A 33 -3.35 17.32 11.26
CA ASP A 33 -3.92 17.39 9.90
C ASP A 33 -2.97 18.07 8.92
N GLU A 34 -2.38 19.21 9.31
CA GLU A 34 -1.40 19.93 8.50
C GLU A 34 -0.13 19.11 8.28
N ASN A 35 0.43 18.54 9.35
CA ASN A 35 1.63 17.72 9.24
C ASN A 35 1.41 16.48 8.35
N MET A 36 0.23 15.87 8.43
CA MET A 36 -0.14 14.75 7.59
C MET A 36 -0.15 15.15 6.10
N LYS A 37 -0.76 16.28 5.75
CA LYS A 37 -0.77 16.78 4.35
C LYS A 37 0.63 17.03 3.82
N LEU A 38 1.48 17.70 4.62
CA LEU A 38 2.86 18.02 4.24
C LEU A 38 3.70 16.76 4.02
N THR A 39 3.56 15.78 4.93
CA THR A 39 4.29 14.52 4.84
C THR A 39 3.83 13.68 3.64
N LEU A 40 2.52 13.60 3.40
CA LEU A 40 1.97 12.80 2.30
C LEU A 40 2.29 13.37 0.92
N ALA A 41 2.39 14.69 0.77
CA ALA A 41 2.68 15.33 -0.52
C ALA A 41 3.97 14.79 -1.17
N ASN A 42 4.98 14.45 -0.35
CA ASN A 42 6.29 14.00 -0.80
C ASN A 42 6.57 12.49 -0.57
N SER A 43 5.58 11.73 -0.09
CA SER A 43 5.76 10.29 0.19
C SER A 43 5.61 9.47 -1.08
N HIS A 44 6.64 8.72 -1.47
CA HIS A 44 6.66 7.87 -2.67
C HIS A 44 6.74 6.37 -2.34
N ASP A 45 6.56 5.99 -1.07
CA ASP A 45 6.63 4.61 -0.61
C ASP A 45 5.21 4.05 -0.45
N ALA A 46 4.79 3.22 -1.41
CA ALA A 46 3.47 2.60 -1.39
C ALA A 46 3.28 1.60 -0.24
N ILE A 47 4.34 0.93 0.24
CA ILE A 47 4.25 0.01 1.38
C ILE A 47 4.00 0.80 2.66
N CYS A 48 4.75 1.88 2.88
CA CYS A 48 4.54 2.77 4.02
C CYS A 48 3.13 3.37 4.02
N LEU A 49 2.66 3.84 2.86
CA LEU A 49 1.28 4.36 2.73
C LEU A 49 0.22 3.29 3.04
N MET A 50 0.40 2.06 2.54
CA MET A 50 -0.50 0.95 2.87
C MET A 50 -0.49 0.62 4.37
N LEU A 51 0.69 0.64 5.00
CA LEU A 51 0.80 0.44 6.43
C LEU A 51 0.05 1.52 7.22
N MET A 52 0.17 2.79 6.85
CA MET A 52 -0.56 3.89 7.47
C MET A 52 -2.08 3.74 7.32
N ILE A 53 -2.56 3.30 6.15
CA ILE A 53 -3.98 3.01 5.90
C ILE A 53 -4.47 1.92 6.86
N CYS A 54 -3.71 0.83 6.96
CA CYS A 54 -4.10 -0.30 7.81
C CYS A 54 -4.06 0.03 9.30
N ILE A 55 -3.07 0.80 9.76
CA ILE A 55 -3.03 1.33 11.13
C ILE A 55 -4.26 2.20 11.40
N THR A 56 -4.60 3.10 10.46
CA THR A 56 -5.76 4.00 10.60
C THR A 56 -7.07 3.22 10.71
N LYS A 57 -7.27 2.19 9.87
CA LYS A 57 -8.44 1.30 9.95
C LYS A 57 -8.49 0.51 11.26
N LYS A 58 -7.35 0.01 11.73
CA LYS A 58 -7.26 -0.70 13.02
C LYS A 58 -7.62 0.22 14.18
N HIS A 59 -7.23 1.50 14.10
CA HIS A 59 -7.65 2.53 15.04
C HIS A 59 -9.17 2.80 15.00
N GLN A 60 -9.78 2.84 13.82
CA GLN A 60 -11.25 2.94 13.69
C GLN A 60 -11.94 1.74 14.36
N LEU A 61 -11.46 0.52 14.12
CA LEU A 61 -12.01 -0.68 14.75
C LEU A 61 -11.89 -0.63 16.28
N VAL A 62 -10.73 -0.20 16.80
CA VAL A 62 -10.53 -0.04 18.24
C VAL A 62 -11.48 0.99 18.84
N MET A 63 -11.66 2.15 18.19
CA MET A 63 -12.59 3.20 18.67
C MET A 63 -14.04 2.74 18.60
N SER A 64 -14.42 2.05 17.53
CA SER A 64 -15.74 1.44 17.38
C SER A 64 -16.02 0.41 18.47
N ASN A 65 -15.08 -0.49 18.76
CA ASN A 65 -15.19 -1.48 19.83
C ASN A 65 -15.31 -0.82 21.22
N ARG A 66 -14.64 0.31 21.43
CA ARG A 66 -14.75 1.11 22.66
C ARG A 66 -16.03 1.94 22.73
N ARG A 67 -16.78 2.06 21.63
CA ARG A 67 -17.96 2.93 21.47
C ARG A 67 -17.64 4.41 21.71
N LEU A 68 -16.49 4.87 21.22
CA LEU A 68 -16.00 6.25 21.39
C LEU A 68 -15.88 6.94 20.03
N PRO A 69 -16.88 7.74 19.59
CA PRO A 69 -16.90 8.34 18.25
C PRO A 69 -16.01 9.60 18.13
N CYS A 70 -15.29 9.97 19.19
CA CYS A 70 -14.58 11.24 19.32
C CYS A 70 -13.50 11.51 18.24
N LEU A 71 -12.96 10.46 17.62
CA LEU A 71 -11.93 10.55 16.59
C LEU A 71 -12.39 10.07 15.20
N ASP A 72 -13.65 9.68 15.02
CA ASP A 72 -14.12 9.05 13.79
C ASP A 72 -13.90 9.97 12.58
N THR A 73 -14.33 11.23 12.68
CA THR A 73 -14.14 12.25 11.65
C THR A 73 -12.68 12.45 11.26
N TYR A 74 -11.76 12.40 12.24
CA TYR A 74 -10.33 12.55 11.98
C TYR A 74 -9.77 11.33 11.25
N LEU A 75 -10.12 10.11 11.69
CA LEU A 75 -9.64 8.87 11.07
C LEU A 75 -10.20 8.69 9.65
N ASP A 76 -11.46 9.05 9.42
CA ASP A 76 -12.06 9.05 8.08
C ASP A 76 -11.33 10.03 7.15
N LYS A 77 -11.07 11.24 7.64
CA LYS A 77 -10.34 12.27 6.90
C LYS A 77 -8.90 11.84 6.59
N ALA A 78 -8.23 11.16 7.52
CA ALA A 78 -6.91 10.58 7.30
C ALA A 78 -6.93 9.57 6.14
N LEU A 79 -7.93 8.70 6.06
CA LEU A 79 -8.11 7.76 4.93
C LEU A 79 -8.38 8.49 3.60
N ILE A 80 -9.16 9.58 3.63
CA ILE A 80 -9.43 10.43 2.45
C ILE A 80 -8.14 11.04 1.90
N TYR A 81 -7.10 11.25 2.70
CA TYR A 81 -5.79 11.70 2.21
C TYR A 81 -4.88 10.57 1.77
N LEU A 82 -4.86 9.47 2.52
CA LEU A 82 -3.95 8.35 2.27
C LEU A 82 -4.26 7.62 0.96
N TRP A 83 -5.54 7.34 0.69
CA TRP A 83 -5.92 6.55 -0.48
C TRP A 83 -5.61 7.24 -1.81
N PRO A 84 -5.95 8.52 -2.03
CA PRO A 84 -5.55 9.24 -3.24
C PRO A 84 -4.03 9.25 -3.40
N ARG A 85 -3.28 9.51 -2.32
CA ARG A 85 -1.81 9.53 -2.41
C ARG A 85 -1.25 8.15 -2.77
N PHE A 86 -1.76 7.08 -2.15
CA PHE A 86 -1.38 5.71 -2.51
C PHE A 86 -1.62 5.43 -3.99
N LYS A 87 -2.81 5.79 -4.52
CA LYS A 87 -3.14 5.62 -5.95
C LYS A 87 -2.18 6.40 -6.85
N THR A 88 -1.87 7.65 -6.52
CA THR A 88 -0.89 8.46 -7.27
C THR A 88 0.48 7.79 -7.31
N VAL A 89 1.02 7.35 -6.17
CA VAL A 89 2.33 6.68 -6.12
C VAL A 89 2.31 5.38 -6.93
N PHE A 90 1.22 4.63 -6.84
CA PHE A 90 1.05 3.39 -7.58
C PHE A 90 0.97 3.62 -9.10
N ASP A 91 0.29 4.68 -9.54
CA ASP A 91 0.26 5.11 -10.93
C ASP A 91 1.66 5.52 -11.43
N MET A 92 2.45 6.19 -10.59
CA MET A 92 3.85 6.52 -10.92
C MET A 92 4.67 5.25 -11.16
N TYR A 93 4.54 4.22 -10.31
CA TYR A 93 5.24 2.95 -10.50
C TYR A 93 4.87 2.28 -11.82
N ILE A 94 3.56 2.23 -12.14
CA ILE A 94 3.06 1.67 -13.41
C ILE A 94 3.64 2.45 -14.59
N GLN A 95 3.62 3.78 -14.53
CA GLN A 95 4.17 4.63 -15.58
C GLN A 95 5.68 4.38 -15.77
N SER A 96 6.45 4.25 -14.68
CA SER A 96 7.87 3.91 -14.74
C SER A 96 8.12 2.56 -15.43
N LEU A 97 7.27 1.55 -15.21
CA LEU A 97 7.39 0.26 -15.90
C LEU A 97 7.16 0.39 -17.41
N TYR A 98 6.17 1.18 -17.84
CA TYR A 98 5.92 1.43 -19.26
C TYR A 98 7.05 2.23 -19.92
N GLN A 99 7.59 3.24 -19.23
CA GLN A 99 8.66 4.10 -19.74
C GLN A 99 10.05 3.46 -19.66
N CYS A 100 10.19 2.37 -18.92
CA CYS A 100 11.45 1.64 -18.77
C CYS A 100 12.00 1.21 -20.14
N ASP A 101 13.20 1.68 -20.49
CA ASP A 101 13.92 1.22 -21.67
C ASP A 101 14.60 -0.12 -21.37
N ALA A 102 14.21 -1.15 -22.12
CA ALA A 102 14.79 -2.48 -22.06
C ALA A 102 16.31 -2.49 -22.29
N LYS A 103 16.86 -1.51 -23.02
CA LYS A 103 18.30 -1.43 -23.26
C LYS A 103 19.12 -1.09 -22.01
N MET A 104 18.54 -0.40 -21.04
CA MET A 104 19.27 0.14 -19.88
C MET A 104 19.41 -0.87 -18.72
N LEU A 105 18.56 -1.90 -18.71
CA LEU A 105 18.47 -2.91 -17.63
C LEU A 105 18.83 -4.32 -18.11
N TRP A 106 19.15 -4.48 -19.39
CA TRP A 106 19.47 -5.77 -19.95
C TRP A 106 20.82 -6.28 -19.46
N VAL A 107 20.80 -7.43 -18.78
CA VAL A 107 21.98 -8.26 -18.53
C VAL A 107 21.82 -9.49 -19.40
N ASP A 108 22.79 -9.77 -20.25
CA ASP A 108 22.74 -10.88 -21.20
C ASP A 108 22.44 -12.22 -20.52
N GLY A 109 21.45 -12.94 -21.04
CA GLY A 109 21.10 -14.29 -20.61
C GLY A 109 19.60 -14.48 -20.42
N THR A 110 19.19 -15.73 -20.20
CA THR A 110 17.79 -16.09 -19.97
C THR A 110 17.42 -16.13 -18.48
N HIS A 111 18.29 -15.62 -17.60
CA HIS A 111 18.05 -15.62 -16.16
C HIS A 111 16.84 -14.75 -15.79
N PRO A 112 16.16 -15.05 -14.68
CA PRO A 112 15.07 -14.21 -14.21
C PRO A 112 15.53 -12.77 -13.96
N HIS A 113 14.75 -11.81 -14.41
CA HIS A 113 15.09 -10.40 -14.25
C HIS A 113 14.75 -9.95 -12.82
N HIS A 114 15.65 -9.18 -12.19
CA HIS A 114 15.49 -8.73 -10.79
C HIS A 114 14.15 -8.00 -10.56
N ILE A 115 13.66 -7.27 -11.56
CA ILE A 115 12.39 -6.54 -11.47
C ILE A 115 11.20 -7.44 -11.16
N VAL A 116 11.21 -8.69 -11.65
CA VAL A 116 10.14 -9.66 -11.34
C VAL A 116 10.20 -10.02 -9.86
N ARG A 117 11.40 -10.24 -9.32
CA ARG A 117 11.56 -10.51 -7.89
C ARG A 117 11.05 -9.33 -7.06
N CYS A 118 11.46 -8.10 -7.38
CA CYS A 118 10.99 -6.89 -6.71
C CYS A 118 9.46 -6.76 -6.76
N TYR A 119 8.86 -6.96 -7.93
CA TYR A 119 7.40 -6.94 -8.12
C TYR A 119 6.70 -8.01 -7.25
N MET A 120 7.22 -9.23 -7.23
CA MET A 120 6.62 -10.34 -6.48
C MET A 120 6.72 -10.10 -4.97
N GLU A 121 7.87 -9.66 -4.48
CA GLU A 121 8.08 -9.33 -3.06
C GLU A 121 7.20 -8.15 -2.64
N PHE A 122 7.12 -7.09 -3.47
CA PHE A 122 6.27 -5.93 -3.25
C PHE A 122 4.78 -6.30 -3.19
N THR A 123 4.29 -7.04 -4.18
CA THR A 123 2.88 -7.48 -4.27
C THR A 123 2.51 -8.36 -3.08
N ALA A 124 3.38 -9.31 -2.70
CA ALA A 124 3.13 -10.16 -1.56
C ALA A 124 3.05 -9.36 -0.25
N SER A 125 3.92 -8.36 -0.06
CA SER A 125 3.87 -7.47 1.11
C SER A 125 2.56 -6.66 1.16
N LEU A 126 2.10 -6.13 0.02
CA LEU A 126 0.83 -5.40 -0.04
C LEU A 126 -0.38 -6.29 0.27
N ILE A 127 -0.41 -7.51 -0.29
CA ILE A 127 -1.47 -8.48 -0.01
C ILE A 127 -1.50 -8.84 1.47
N GLN A 128 -0.33 -9.09 2.07
CA GLN A 128 -0.22 -9.42 3.49
C GLN A 128 -0.71 -8.27 4.38
N LEU A 129 -0.33 -7.03 4.08
CA LEU A 129 -0.80 -5.86 4.83
C LEU A 129 -2.31 -5.65 4.68
N ASN A 130 -2.85 -5.80 3.46
CA ASN A 130 -4.25 -5.54 3.17
C ASN A 130 -5.20 -6.67 3.59
N ALA A 131 -4.68 -7.85 3.96
CA ALA A 131 -5.49 -8.99 4.37
C ALA A 131 -6.45 -8.66 5.52
N GLU A 132 -6.04 -7.79 6.45
CA GLU A 132 -6.87 -7.33 7.57
C GLU A 132 -7.74 -6.10 7.22
N CYS A 133 -7.50 -5.44 6.08
CA CYS A 133 -8.06 -4.13 5.72
C CYS A 133 -9.20 -4.18 4.69
N GLY A 134 -9.25 -5.23 3.86
CA GLY A 134 -10.49 -5.82 3.29
C GLY A 134 -11.45 -4.97 2.46
N ASP A 135 -11.05 -3.82 1.90
CA ASP A 135 -12.00 -2.92 1.18
C ASP A 135 -11.99 -3.03 -0.34
N GLY A 136 -11.24 -3.98 -0.90
CA GLY A 136 -11.13 -4.20 -2.36
C GLY A 136 -10.46 -3.06 -3.15
N GLN A 137 -10.01 -1.97 -2.49
CA GLN A 137 -9.38 -0.84 -3.17
C GLN A 137 -8.03 -1.23 -3.80
N LEU A 138 -7.34 -2.20 -3.21
CA LEU A 138 -6.03 -2.66 -3.65
C LEU A 138 -6.08 -3.53 -4.92
N ASP A 139 -7.16 -4.28 -5.13
CA ASP A 139 -7.23 -5.31 -6.17
C ASP A 139 -7.06 -4.75 -7.58
N MET A 140 -7.71 -3.61 -7.86
CA MET A 140 -7.61 -2.95 -9.15
C MET A 140 -6.20 -2.41 -9.41
N SER A 141 -5.54 -1.87 -8.38
CA SER A 141 -4.14 -1.43 -8.48
C SER A 141 -3.23 -2.63 -8.77
N LEU A 142 -3.32 -3.72 -8.01
CA LEU A 142 -2.50 -4.92 -8.24
C LEU A 142 -2.71 -5.52 -9.63
N LYS A 143 -3.95 -5.56 -10.14
CA LYS A 143 -4.24 -6.01 -11.51
C LYS A 143 -3.54 -5.13 -12.54
N ARG A 144 -3.58 -3.81 -12.40
CA ARG A 144 -2.91 -2.87 -13.31
C ARG A 144 -1.39 -3.01 -13.25
N LEU A 145 -0.81 -3.20 -12.06
CA LEU A 145 0.62 -3.46 -11.91
C LEU A 145 1.05 -4.75 -12.61
N ARG A 146 0.29 -5.83 -12.42
CA ARG A 146 0.54 -7.10 -13.09
C ARG A 146 0.60 -6.93 -14.60
N LEU A 147 -0.38 -6.25 -15.19
CA LEU A 147 -0.41 -6.02 -16.64
C LEU A 147 0.80 -5.21 -17.13
N ALA A 148 1.26 -4.21 -16.35
CA ALA A 148 2.44 -3.43 -16.70
C ALA A 148 3.74 -4.25 -16.63
N VAL A 149 3.85 -5.17 -15.66
CA VAL A 149 4.99 -6.09 -15.54
C VAL A 149 4.96 -7.15 -16.64
N ASP A 150 3.79 -7.70 -16.97
CA ASP A 150 3.61 -8.66 -18.05
C ASP A 150 4.03 -8.03 -19.40
N ASP A 151 3.60 -6.79 -19.68
CA ASP A 151 4.05 -6.03 -20.86
C ASP A 151 5.57 -5.84 -20.90
N LEU A 152 6.18 -5.44 -19.78
CA LEU A 152 7.62 -5.25 -19.68
C LEU A 152 8.39 -6.55 -19.99
N LEU A 153 7.91 -7.69 -19.47
CA LEU A 153 8.52 -8.99 -19.72
C LEU A 153 8.43 -9.41 -21.19
N VAL A 154 7.32 -9.11 -21.86
CA VAL A 154 7.18 -9.34 -23.31
C VAL A 154 8.18 -8.47 -24.08
N ARG A 155 8.29 -7.18 -23.75
CA ARG A 155 9.27 -6.27 -24.37
C ARG A 155 10.72 -6.71 -24.16
N PHE A 156 11.04 -7.31 -23.00
CA PHE A 156 12.34 -7.91 -22.74
C PHE A 156 12.56 -9.20 -23.55
N ALA A 157 11.55 -10.07 -23.61
CA ALA A 157 11.63 -11.30 -24.39
C ALA A 157 11.85 -11.02 -25.89
N GLU A 158 11.29 -9.94 -26.44
CA GLU A 158 11.49 -9.54 -27.83
C GLU A 158 12.96 -9.25 -28.20
N LYS A 159 13.83 -8.99 -27.22
CA LYS A 159 15.27 -8.75 -27.44
C LYS A 159 16.06 -10.02 -27.77
N PHE A 160 15.56 -11.22 -27.47
CA PHE A 160 16.26 -12.44 -27.84
C PHE A 160 16.11 -12.78 -29.32
N ALA A 161 17.21 -13.22 -29.93
CA ALA A 161 17.27 -13.56 -31.35
C ALA A 161 16.38 -14.76 -31.75
N THR A 162 16.21 -15.75 -30.87
CA THR A 162 15.48 -16.98 -31.20
C THR A 162 14.25 -17.16 -30.33
N GLN A 163 13.19 -17.73 -30.91
CA GLN A 163 11.94 -18.03 -30.20
C GLN A 163 12.17 -18.94 -28.99
N LYS A 164 13.14 -19.85 -29.05
CA LYS A 164 13.52 -20.72 -27.92
C LYS A 164 14.01 -19.90 -26.72
N LEU A 165 14.86 -18.91 -26.94
CA LEU A 165 15.40 -18.05 -25.87
C LEU A 165 14.30 -17.15 -25.27
N LYS A 166 13.37 -16.65 -26.09
CA LYS A 166 12.20 -15.89 -25.60
C LYS A 166 11.38 -16.69 -24.60
N HIS A 167 11.00 -17.92 -24.95
CA HIS A 167 10.24 -18.79 -24.06
C HIS A 167 11.02 -19.17 -22.81
N LEU A 168 12.32 -19.47 -22.94
CA LEU A 168 13.15 -19.83 -21.80
C LEU A 168 13.25 -18.69 -20.78
N PHE A 169 13.42 -17.45 -21.25
CA PHE A 169 13.41 -16.28 -20.39
C PHE A 169 12.08 -16.11 -19.65
N LEU A 170 10.95 -16.20 -20.36
CA LEU A 170 9.63 -16.08 -19.73
C LEU A 170 9.39 -17.20 -18.71
N LEU A 171 9.75 -18.45 -19.05
CA LEU A 171 9.64 -19.59 -18.15
C LEU A 171 10.44 -19.39 -16.86
N ASN A 172 11.69 -18.93 -16.98
CA ASN A 172 12.55 -18.69 -15.83
C ASN A 172 11.98 -17.58 -14.91
N ASN A 173 11.42 -16.51 -15.48
CA ASN A 173 10.76 -15.47 -14.69
C ASN A 173 9.49 -16.00 -13.99
N CYS A 174 8.68 -16.82 -14.66
CA CYS A 174 7.52 -17.48 -14.07
C CYS A 174 7.92 -18.44 -12.93
N ASP A 175 8.96 -19.24 -13.11
CA ASP A 175 9.47 -20.15 -12.08
C ASP A 175 9.93 -19.39 -10.83
N MET A 176 10.66 -18.30 -11.01
CA MET A 176 11.06 -17.42 -9.90
C MET A 176 9.84 -16.84 -9.18
N ALA A 177 8.84 -16.35 -9.93
CA ALA A 177 7.62 -15.81 -9.34
C ALA A 177 6.88 -16.86 -8.49
N ILE A 178 6.74 -18.09 -9.01
CA ILE A 178 6.14 -19.21 -8.30
C ILE A 178 6.94 -19.55 -7.03
N SER A 179 8.27 -19.56 -7.12
CA SER A 179 9.16 -19.84 -5.97
C SER A 179 8.94 -18.83 -4.82
N ILE A 180 8.87 -17.53 -5.13
CA ILE A 180 8.61 -16.48 -4.15
C ILE A 180 7.23 -16.64 -3.50
N LEU A 181 6.20 -16.92 -4.30
CA LEU A 181 4.84 -17.12 -3.80
C LEU A 181 4.75 -18.35 -2.91
N LYS A 182 5.38 -19.48 -3.29
CA LYS A 182 5.41 -20.70 -2.47
C LYS A 182 6.02 -20.42 -1.10
N VAL A 183 7.17 -19.75 -1.03
CA VAL A 183 7.81 -19.44 0.25
C VAL A 183 6.90 -18.59 1.14
N ARG A 184 6.27 -17.55 0.58
CA ARG A 184 5.45 -16.63 1.38
C ARG A 184 4.07 -17.18 1.78
N PHE A 185 3.39 -17.92 0.90
CA PHE A 185 2.08 -18.50 1.23
C PHE A 185 2.17 -19.74 2.11
N VAL A 186 3.26 -20.52 2.03
CA VAL A 186 3.49 -21.64 2.96
C VAL A 186 3.78 -21.13 4.38
N LEU A 187 4.38 -19.94 4.52
CA LEU A 187 4.63 -19.31 5.82
C LEU A 187 3.37 -18.67 6.43
N SER A 188 2.41 -18.19 5.64
CA SER A 188 1.15 -17.63 6.16
C SER A 188 0.12 -18.69 6.61
N CYS A 189 0.35 -19.98 6.37
CA CYS A 189 -0.52 -21.09 6.83
C CYS A 189 0.02 -21.82 8.08
N LYS A 190 1.04 -21.27 8.75
CA LYS A 190 1.53 -21.73 10.05
C LYS A 190 1.32 -20.65 11.09
#